data_AF-A0AAV9JF36-F1
#
_entry.id   AF-A0AAV9JF36-F1
#
_cell.length_a   1.000
_cell.length_b   1.000
_cell.length_c   1.000
_cell.angle_alpha   90.00
_cell.angle_beta   90.00
_cell.angle_gamma   90.00
#
_symmetry.space_group_name_H-M   'P 1'
#
loop_
_entity.id
_entity.type
_entity.pdbx_description
1 polymer ?
#
loop_
_entity_poly.entity_id
_entity_poly.type
_entity_poly.pdbx_seq_one_letter_code
_entity_poly.pdbx_strand_id
1 'polypeptide(L)'
;MAPQEVIDSHIHLWPEATSNEESHAWMTPPGMPLAKPHLLEDYCQASKRGVAQDPDLDVKGVVYIETDVRYDPPNGDIATWAKGPLDEILFLRDIVEGRYGARDSSMLLGLVPWAPIDQPTAVLDEYLLLAKDMAGPQVWPRVKGFRFLLQAIEDRATFEKLVFSSTFVANLKLLGKRGFSFDVGVDQHSSGIWQLEAMATAMEMAHEGVPETKRVRFVINHLCKPDFSERGPEFDRWCNARSI
;
A
#
# COMPACT_ATOMS: atom_id res chain seq x y z
N MET A 1 -10.56 -4.83 -33.36
CA MET A 1 -11.32 -4.57 -32.12
C MET A 1 -10.68 -3.36 -31.44
N ALA A 2 -11.37 -2.63 -30.57
CA ALA A 2 -10.70 -1.60 -29.78
C ALA A 2 -9.77 -2.29 -28.76
N PRO A 3 -8.60 -1.72 -28.45
CA PRO A 3 -7.72 -2.29 -27.43
C PRO A 3 -8.45 -2.39 -26.08
N GLN A 4 -8.18 -3.44 -25.33
CA GLN A 4 -8.60 -3.58 -23.95
C GLN A 4 -7.88 -2.56 -23.09
N GLU A 5 -8.66 -1.73 -22.40
CA GLU A 5 -8.14 -0.73 -21.47
C GLU A 5 -7.78 -1.39 -20.14
N VAL A 6 -6.56 -1.15 -19.66
CA VAL A 6 -6.02 -1.75 -18.44
C VAL A 6 -5.58 -0.68 -17.46
N ILE A 7 -5.83 -0.92 -16.17
CA ILE A 7 -5.24 -0.17 -15.06
C ILE A 7 -4.35 -1.14 -14.30
N ASP A 8 -3.09 -0.76 -14.09
CA ASP A 8 -2.18 -1.48 -13.21
C ASP A 8 -2.44 -1.06 -11.76
N SER A 9 -3.08 -1.93 -10.99
CA SER A 9 -3.58 -1.58 -9.66
C SER A 9 -2.51 -1.57 -8.56
N HIS A 10 -1.26 -1.94 -8.87
CA HIS A 10 -0.22 -2.03 -7.85
C HIS A 10 1.16 -1.80 -8.47
N ILE A 11 1.63 -0.56 -8.37
CA ILE A 11 3.03 -0.22 -8.65
C ILE A 11 3.67 0.48 -7.45
N HIS A 12 4.99 0.58 -7.52
CA HIS A 12 5.79 1.34 -6.59
C HIS A 12 6.68 2.32 -7.39
N LEU A 13 6.92 3.50 -6.81
CA LEU A 13 7.70 4.58 -7.40
C LEU A 13 8.56 5.20 -6.31
N TRP A 14 9.80 5.54 -6.65
CA TRP A 14 10.69 6.27 -5.74
C TRP A 14 11.77 7.03 -6.52
N PRO A 15 12.11 8.27 -6.11
CA PRO A 15 13.15 9.07 -6.74
C PRO A 15 14.57 8.64 -6.31
N GLU A 16 15.58 9.18 -7.00
CA GLU A 16 17.00 9.00 -6.63
C GLU A 16 17.27 9.35 -5.16
N ALA A 17 16.66 10.44 -4.68
CA ALA A 17 16.87 10.94 -3.32
C ALA A 17 16.48 9.94 -2.22
N THR A 18 15.57 9.00 -2.50
CA THR A 18 15.18 7.94 -1.56
C THR A 18 15.71 6.57 -1.97
N SER A 19 16.58 6.48 -2.99
CA SER A 19 17.18 5.22 -3.44
C SER A 19 18.35 4.78 -2.55
N ASN A 20 18.16 4.77 -1.23
CA ASN A 20 19.21 4.52 -0.25
C ASN A 20 18.72 3.81 1.01
N GLU A 21 19.70 3.32 1.77
CA GLU A 21 19.50 2.60 3.03
C GLU A 21 19.15 3.49 4.21
N GLU A 22 18.99 4.81 4.05
CA GLU A 22 18.44 5.72 5.07
C GLU A 22 16.93 5.88 4.87
N SER A 23 16.47 5.87 3.63
CA SER A 23 15.07 6.06 3.26
C SER A 23 14.25 4.77 3.32
N HIS A 24 14.85 3.61 3.00
CA HIS A 24 14.17 2.30 3.04
C HIS A 24 15.01 1.26 3.76
N ALA A 25 14.40 0.53 4.70
CA ALA A 25 15.10 -0.52 5.46
C ALA A 25 15.46 -1.74 4.62
N TRP A 26 14.67 -2.02 3.58
CA TRP A 26 14.88 -3.14 2.67
C TRP A 26 15.89 -2.87 1.56
N MET A 27 16.32 -1.62 1.36
CA MET A 27 17.13 -1.21 0.22
C MET A 27 18.63 -1.16 0.57
N THR A 28 19.44 -2.02 -0.07
CA THR A 28 20.89 -2.18 0.23
C THR A 28 21.78 -1.96 -1.01
N PRO A 29 22.27 -0.73 -1.27
CA PRO A 29 23.27 -0.43 -2.31
C PRO A 29 24.70 -0.77 -1.84
N PRO A 30 25.71 -0.88 -2.75
CA PRO A 30 25.62 -1.00 -4.20
C PRO A 30 25.58 -2.48 -4.61
N GLY A 31 24.39 -3.04 -4.82
CA GLY A 31 24.28 -4.46 -5.19
C GLY A 31 22.85 -4.95 -5.35
N MET A 32 21.90 -4.29 -4.68
CA MET A 32 20.48 -4.54 -4.90
C MET A 32 20.00 -3.90 -6.23
N PRO A 33 19.45 -4.67 -7.19
CA PRO A 33 19.01 -4.12 -8.48
C PRO A 33 17.91 -3.05 -8.39
N LEU A 34 17.15 -3.04 -7.30
CA LEU A 34 16.09 -2.07 -6.99
C LEU A 34 16.61 -0.81 -6.30
N ALA A 35 17.87 -0.76 -5.87
CA ALA A 35 18.47 0.39 -5.19
C ALA A 35 18.91 1.47 -6.20
N LYS A 36 17.94 1.98 -6.95
CA LYS A 36 18.06 3.04 -7.97
C LYS A 36 16.68 3.67 -8.18
N PRO A 37 16.54 4.81 -8.87
CA PRO A 37 15.23 5.40 -9.11
C PRO A 37 14.30 4.47 -9.91
N HIS A 38 13.02 4.51 -9.57
CA HIS A 38 11.96 3.90 -10.34
C HIS A 38 10.83 4.92 -10.52
N LEU A 39 10.72 5.48 -11.73
CA LEU A 39 9.77 6.53 -12.09
C LEU A 39 8.73 6.03 -13.11
N LEU A 40 7.68 6.81 -13.36
CA LEU A 40 6.67 6.49 -14.37
C LEU A 40 7.23 6.43 -15.78
N GLU A 41 8.32 7.15 -16.06
CA GLU A 41 9.04 6.99 -17.33
C GLU A 41 9.57 5.56 -17.51
N ASP A 42 10.21 4.99 -16.48
CA ASP A 42 10.72 3.62 -16.52
C ASP A 42 9.58 2.62 -16.71
N TYR A 43 8.48 2.83 -15.98
CA TYR A 43 7.25 2.04 -16.15
C TYR A 43 6.73 2.11 -17.58
N CYS A 44 6.55 3.31 -18.14
CA CYS A 44 6.06 3.49 -19.50
C CYS A 44 6.98 2.84 -20.54
N GLN A 45 8.30 2.91 -20.36
CA GLN A 45 9.25 2.25 -21.25
C GLN A 45 9.12 0.72 -21.19
N ALA A 46 8.98 0.16 -19.99
CA ALA A 46 8.77 -1.27 -19.79
C ALA A 46 7.42 -1.75 -20.38
N SER A 47 6.34 -1.03 -20.08
CA SER A 47 4.98 -1.37 -20.52
C SER A 47 4.83 -1.24 -22.05
N LYS A 48 5.46 -0.24 -22.69
CA LYS A 48 5.46 -0.12 -24.16
C LYS A 48 6.14 -1.30 -24.84
N ARG A 49 7.22 -1.84 -24.25
CA ARG A 49 7.86 -3.06 -24.76
C ARG A 49 6.94 -4.27 -24.65
N GLY A 50 6.14 -4.34 -23.58
CA GLY A 50 5.08 -5.35 -23.42
C GLY A 50 3.94 -5.20 -24.43
N VAL A 51 3.38 -3.99 -24.59
CA VAL A 51 2.31 -3.70 -25.57
C VAL A 51 2.77 -3.91 -27.01
N ALA A 52 4.05 -3.70 -27.33
CA ALA A 52 4.57 -4.06 -28.65
C ALA A 52 4.45 -5.57 -28.96
N GLN A 53 4.35 -6.41 -27.93
CA GLN A 53 4.12 -7.86 -28.05
C GLN A 53 2.63 -8.21 -28.05
N ASP A 54 1.76 -7.35 -27.50
CA ASP A 54 0.31 -7.50 -27.51
C ASP A 54 -0.38 -6.14 -27.83
N PRO A 55 -0.64 -5.86 -29.13
CA PRO A 55 -1.17 -4.57 -29.57
C PRO A 55 -2.63 -4.34 -29.16
N ASP A 56 -3.30 -5.36 -28.60
CA ASP A 56 -4.67 -5.27 -28.13
C ASP A 56 -4.76 -4.77 -26.66
N LEU A 57 -3.65 -4.44 -26.01
CA LEU A 57 -3.63 -3.87 -24.65
C LEU A 57 -3.25 -2.39 -24.64
N ASP A 58 -4.02 -1.59 -23.91
CA ASP A 58 -3.72 -0.17 -23.68
C ASP A 58 -3.78 0.18 -22.18
N VAL A 59 -2.61 0.41 -21.58
CA VAL A 59 -2.51 0.77 -20.16
C VAL A 59 -2.89 2.24 -19.99
N LYS A 60 -4.01 2.49 -19.32
CA LYS A 60 -4.58 3.84 -19.12
C LYS A 60 -4.05 4.55 -17.89
N GLY A 61 -3.54 3.80 -16.93
CA GLY A 61 -3.09 4.36 -15.68
C GLY A 61 -2.63 3.31 -14.69
N VAL A 62 -2.11 3.81 -13.58
CA VAL A 62 -1.55 3.01 -12.51
C VAL A 62 -2.04 3.49 -11.15
N VAL A 63 -2.02 2.59 -10.17
CA VAL A 63 -2.24 2.89 -8.76
C VAL A 63 -0.93 2.66 -8.01
N TYR A 64 -0.49 3.70 -7.31
CA TYR A 64 0.69 3.67 -6.47
C TYR A 64 0.38 3.12 -5.08
N ILE A 65 1.26 2.26 -4.57
CA ILE A 65 1.26 1.75 -3.20
C ILE A 65 2.55 2.19 -2.49
N GLU A 66 2.44 2.60 -1.23
CA GLU A 66 3.58 2.99 -0.38
C GLU A 66 4.74 1.98 -0.39
N THR A 67 5.94 2.50 -0.17
CA THR A 67 7.20 1.80 -0.45
C THR A 67 8.00 1.45 0.81
N ASP A 68 7.34 1.38 1.97
CA ASP A 68 7.97 1.15 3.27
C ASP A 68 9.11 2.14 3.52
N VAL A 69 8.79 3.43 3.33
CA VAL A 69 9.71 4.52 3.68
C VAL A 69 9.86 4.54 5.19
N ARG A 70 11.10 4.70 5.67
CA ARG A 70 11.40 4.80 7.09
C ARG A 70 10.69 5.99 7.73
N TYR A 71 10.32 5.77 8.98
CA TYR A 71 9.80 6.77 9.90
C TYR A 71 10.41 6.52 11.28
N ASP A 72 10.46 7.57 12.10
CA ASP A 72 10.98 7.46 13.46
C ASP A 72 9.92 6.83 14.38
N PRO A 73 10.34 6.24 15.52
CA PRO A 73 9.40 5.83 16.55
C PRO A 73 8.50 6.99 17.00
N PRO A 74 7.19 6.77 17.17
CA PRO A 74 6.25 7.81 17.60
C PRO A 74 6.72 8.53 18.86
N ASN A 75 6.90 9.84 18.78
CA ASN A 75 7.47 10.67 19.85
C ASN A 75 6.66 11.95 20.14
N GLY A 76 5.37 11.93 19.80
CA GLY A 76 4.48 13.09 19.90
C GLY A 76 4.19 13.68 18.53
N ASP A 77 5.04 14.60 18.06
CA ASP A 77 4.81 15.36 16.83
C ASP A 77 4.82 14.48 15.56
N ILE A 78 3.63 14.25 15.01
CA ILE A 78 3.38 13.39 13.85
C ILE A 78 4.15 13.85 12.62
N ALA A 79 4.26 15.16 12.39
CA ALA A 79 4.96 15.69 11.22
C ALA A 79 6.45 15.36 11.26
N THR A 80 7.02 15.24 12.45
CA THR A 80 8.43 14.89 12.66
C THR A 80 8.63 13.38 12.51
N TRP A 81 7.95 12.55 13.31
CA TRP A 81 8.27 11.12 13.30
C TRP A 81 7.76 10.40 12.05
N ALA A 82 6.66 10.85 11.44
CA ALA A 82 6.15 10.31 10.18
C ALA A 82 6.68 11.05 8.93
N LYS A 83 7.81 11.76 9.04
CA LYS A 83 8.34 12.61 7.96
C LYS A 83 8.53 11.84 6.65
N GLY A 84 9.12 10.64 6.69
CA GLY A 84 9.36 9.85 5.48
C GLY A 84 8.08 9.55 4.68
N PRO A 85 7.06 8.92 5.28
CA PRO A 85 5.75 8.75 4.65
C PRO A 85 5.07 10.04 4.18
N LEU A 86 5.24 11.16 4.87
CA LEU A 86 4.68 12.45 4.45
C LEU A 86 5.43 13.03 3.24
N ASP A 87 6.76 12.90 3.20
CA ASP A 87 7.58 13.28 2.04
C ASP A 87 7.26 12.42 0.81
N GLU A 88 6.93 11.14 1.01
CA GLU A 88 6.44 10.25 -0.05
C GLU A 88 5.17 10.83 -0.72
N ILE A 89 4.23 11.35 0.07
CA ILE A 89 3.03 12.03 -0.45
C ILE A 89 3.40 13.29 -1.26
N LEU A 90 4.40 14.06 -0.80
CA LEU A 90 4.88 15.25 -1.54
C LEU A 90 5.50 14.86 -2.90
N PHE A 91 6.26 13.77 -2.96
CA PHE A 91 6.76 13.23 -4.22
C PHE A 91 5.63 12.84 -5.18
N LEU A 92 4.60 12.14 -4.69
CA LEU A 92 3.44 11.76 -5.51
C LEU A 92 2.65 12.99 -5.97
N ARG A 93 2.59 14.03 -5.14
CA ARG A 93 2.00 15.31 -5.50
C ARG A 93 2.74 15.96 -6.67
N ASP A 94 4.07 15.97 -6.65
CA ASP A 94 4.88 16.53 -7.73
C ASP A 94 4.59 15.84 -9.07
N ILE A 95 4.35 14.53 -9.06
CA ILE A 95 3.92 13.78 -10.25
C ILE A 95 2.53 14.25 -10.71
N VAL A 96 1.54 14.22 -9.82
CA VAL A 96 0.14 14.53 -10.14
C VAL A 96 -0.04 16.00 -10.59
N GLU A 97 0.70 16.94 -10.00
CA GLU A 97 0.70 18.35 -10.38
C GLU A 97 1.53 18.64 -11.65
N GLY A 98 2.16 17.62 -12.24
CA GLY A 98 2.77 17.70 -13.57
C GLY A 98 4.24 18.12 -13.59
N ARG A 99 4.96 18.09 -12.46
CA ARG A 99 6.41 18.38 -12.43
C ARG A 99 7.23 17.33 -13.18
N TYR A 100 6.67 16.13 -13.32
CA TYR A 100 7.20 15.03 -14.15
C TYR A 100 6.58 14.98 -15.55
N GLY A 101 5.83 16.01 -15.95
CA GLY A 101 5.19 16.13 -17.26
C GLY A 101 3.74 15.64 -17.30
N ALA A 102 3.01 16.06 -18.34
CA ALA A 102 1.57 15.84 -18.48
C ALA A 102 1.18 14.35 -18.58
N ARG A 103 2.03 13.54 -19.22
CA ARG A 103 1.84 12.08 -19.33
C ARG A 103 1.75 11.47 -17.92
N ASP A 104 2.75 11.72 -17.09
CA ASP A 104 2.89 11.10 -15.77
C ASP A 104 1.77 11.57 -14.83
N SER A 105 1.42 12.86 -14.89
CA SER A 105 0.24 13.41 -14.20
C SER A 105 -1.06 12.71 -14.58
N SER A 106 -1.26 12.37 -15.86
CA SER A 106 -2.45 11.65 -16.31
C SER A 106 -2.43 10.16 -15.96
N MET A 107 -1.23 9.56 -15.85
CA MET A 107 -1.04 8.13 -15.65
C MET A 107 -1.29 7.69 -14.19
N LEU A 108 -0.97 8.54 -13.22
CA LEU A 108 -1.07 8.19 -11.80
C LEU A 108 -2.50 8.35 -11.26
N LEU A 109 -3.34 7.34 -11.42
CA LEU A 109 -4.80 7.44 -11.20
C LEU A 109 -5.22 7.30 -9.73
N GLY A 110 -4.47 6.54 -8.95
CA GLY A 110 -4.79 6.25 -7.55
C GLY A 110 -3.55 6.16 -6.67
N LEU A 111 -3.70 6.50 -5.40
CA LEU A 111 -2.63 6.46 -4.40
C LEU A 111 -3.11 5.71 -3.16
N VAL A 112 -2.23 4.86 -2.64
CA VAL A 112 -2.35 4.16 -1.37
C VAL A 112 -1.09 4.43 -0.54
N PRO A 113 -0.97 5.61 0.09
CA PRO A 113 0.15 5.94 0.95
C PRO A 113 0.12 5.13 2.26
N TRP A 114 1.18 5.24 3.04
CA TRP A 114 1.26 4.62 4.37
C TRP A 114 0.33 5.32 5.38
N ALA A 115 -0.13 4.61 6.42
CA ALA A 115 -0.79 5.21 7.58
C ALA A 115 -0.42 4.49 8.90
N PRO A 116 -0.36 5.22 10.03
CA PRO A 116 -0.04 4.66 11.35
C PRO A 116 -1.25 3.96 11.99
N ILE A 117 -1.70 2.87 11.38
CA ILE A 117 -2.88 2.11 11.82
C ILE A 117 -2.69 1.47 13.20
N ASP A 118 -1.44 1.31 13.64
CA ASP A 118 -1.01 0.77 14.93
C ASP A 118 -1.09 1.80 16.07
N GLN A 119 -1.22 3.09 15.75
CA GLN A 119 -1.27 4.18 16.72
C GLN A 119 -2.70 4.50 17.18
N PRO A 120 -2.90 5.15 18.36
CA PRO A 120 -4.22 5.53 18.84
C PRO A 120 -5.05 6.27 17.78
N THR A 121 -6.37 6.07 17.75
CA THR A 121 -7.24 6.62 16.70
C THR A 121 -7.14 8.15 16.54
N ALA A 122 -6.87 8.89 17.61
CA ALA A 122 -6.64 10.33 17.54
C ALA A 122 -5.39 10.67 16.71
N VAL A 123 -4.32 9.88 16.84
CA VAL A 123 -3.07 10.03 16.06
C VAL A 123 -3.32 9.73 14.59
N LEU A 124 -4.07 8.66 14.28
CA LEU A 124 -4.46 8.38 12.90
C LEU A 124 -5.33 9.51 12.31
N ASP A 125 -6.29 10.03 13.07
CA ASP A 125 -7.16 11.12 12.61
C ASP A 125 -6.36 12.37 12.24
N GLU A 126 -5.40 12.74 13.09
CA GLU A 126 -4.47 13.85 12.88
C GLU A 126 -3.52 13.59 11.70
N TYR A 127 -2.95 12.38 11.60
CA TYR A 127 -2.13 11.99 10.44
C TYR A 127 -2.91 12.13 9.13
N LEU A 128 -4.18 11.71 9.08
CA LEU A 128 -5.01 11.84 7.87
C LEU A 128 -5.26 13.30 7.48
N LEU A 129 -5.30 14.23 8.45
CA LEU A 129 -5.39 15.67 8.17
C LEU A 129 -4.07 16.19 7.58
N LEU A 130 -2.94 15.79 8.14
CA LEU A 130 -1.61 16.14 7.62
C LEU A 130 -1.38 15.57 6.22
N ALA A 131 -1.68 14.29 6.00
CA ALA A 131 -1.59 13.63 4.70
C ALA A 131 -2.44 14.34 3.64
N LYS A 132 -3.65 14.79 4.02
CA LYS A 132 -4.52 15.57 3.15
C LYS A 132 -3.94 16.93 2.80
N ASP A 133 -3.35 17.62 3.77
CA ASP A 133 -2.69 18.92 3.55
C ASP A 133 -1.47 18.78 2.63
N MET A 134 -0.62 17.79 2.88
CA MET A 134 0.56 17.48 2.05
C MET A 134 0.17 17.14 0.62
N ALA A 135 -0.84 16.28 0.43
CA ALA A 135 -1.37 15.92 -0.88
C ALA A 135 -1.97 17.15 -1.59
N GLY A 136 -2.66 18.03 -0.87
CA GLY A 136 -3.34 19.17 -1.47
C GLY A 136 -4.57 18.78 -2.30
N PRO A 137 -5.28 19.77 -2.85
CA PRO A 137 -6.63 19.58 -3.40
C PRO A 137 -6.68 18.78 -4.71
N GLN A 138 -5.60 18.77 -5.51
CA GLN A 138 -5.55 18.02 -6.77
C GLN A 138 -5.26 16.54 -6.55
N VAL A 139 -4.47 16.21 -5.52
CA VAL A 139 -3.95 14.86 -5.28
C VAL A 139 -4.83 14.10 -4.30
N TRP A 140 -5.37 14.76 -3.27
CA TRP A 140 -6.22 14.10 -2.27
C TRP A 140 -7.39 13.30 -2.86
N PRO A 141 -8.10 13.77 -3.92
CA PRO A 141 -9.14 12.97 -4.56
C PRO A 141 -8.63 11.65 -5.17
N ARG A 142 -7.32 11.52 -5.43
CA ARG A 142 -6.66 10.31 -5.94
C ARG A 142 -6.21 9.36 -4.82
N VAL A 143 -6.18 9.80 -3.56
CA VAL A 143 -5.93 8.91 -2.41
C VAL A 143 -7.16 8.02 -2.21
N LYS A 144 -7.00 6.71 -2.39
CA LYS A 144 -8.11 5.73 -2.35
C LYS A 144 -8.06 4.80 -1.14
N GLY A 145 -6.90 4.67 -0.51
CA GLY A 145 -6.69 3.80 0.62
C GLY A 145 -5.40 4.12 1.33
N PHE A 146 -5.08 3.27 2.30
CA PHE A 146 -3.80 3.30 3.00
C PHE A 146 -3.26 1.88 3.21
N ARG A 147 -1.96 1.78 3.42
CA ARG A 147 -1.29 0.52 3.76
C ARG A 147 -0.44 0.67 5.01
N PHE A 148 -0.22 -0.46 5.69
CA PHE A 148 0.75 -0.60 6.75
C PHE A 148 1.48 -1.94 6.56
N LEU A 149 2.81 -1.95 6.70
CA LEU A 149 3.62 -3.12 6.37
C LEU A 149 3.55 -4.22 7.43
N LEU A 150 2.50 -5.05 7.36
CA LEU A 150 2.29 -6.17 8.28
C LEU A 150 3.27 -7.34 8.03
N GLN A 151 3.66 -7.58 6.78
CA GLN A 151 4.56 -8.67 6.36
C GLN A 151 5.94 -8.66 7.04
N ALA A 152 6.40 -7.52 7.57
CA ALA A 152 7.68 -7.42 8.27
C ALA A 152 7.60 -7.92 9.73
N ILE A 153 6.40 -8.24 10.24
CA ILE A 153 6.20 -8.70 11.61
C ILE A 153 6.18 -10.24 11.63
N GLU A 154 7.36 -10.83 11.76
CA GLU A 154 7.55 -12.30 11.72
C GLU A 154 7.19 -13.00 13.05
N ASP A 155 7.21 -12.27 14.17
CA ASP A 155 6.80 -12.81 15.46
C ASP A 155 5.27 -12.86 15.59
N ARG A 156 4.73 -14.07 15.71
CA ARG A 156 3.28 -14.33 15.78
C ARG A 156 2.59 -13.61 16.94
N ALA A 157 3.20 -13.63 18.13
CA ALA A 157 2.59 -13.01 19.30
C ALA A 157 2.50 -11.48 19.13
N THR A 158 3.53 -10.86 18.57
CA THR A 158 3.58 -9.43 18.24
C THR A 158 2.55 -9.08 17.18
N PHE A 159 2.44 -9.89 16.12
CA PHE A 159 1.45 -9.70 15.05
C PHE A 159 0.02 -9.79 15.58
N GLU A 160 -0.34 -10.89 16.25
CA GLU A 160 -1.69 -11.10 16.79
C GLU A 160 -2.05 -10.01 17.80
N LYS A 161 -1.12 -9.61 18.66
CA LYS A 161 -1.32 -8.50 19.59
C LYS A 161 -1.64 -7.19 18.86
N LEU A 162 -0.98 -6.91 17.74
CA LEU A 162 -1.24 -5.73 16.94
C LEU A 162 -2.62 -5.80 16.26
N VAL A 163 -2.86 -6.82 15.43
CA VAL A 163 -4.05 -6.87 14.56
C VAL A 163 -5.34 -7.12 15.33
N PHE A 164 -5.28 -7.76 16.51
CA PHE A 164 -6.43 -7.94 17.40
C PHE A 164 -6.60 -6.82 18.42
N SER A 165 -5.71 -5.82 18.42
CA SER A 165 -5.88 -4.67 19.32
C SER A 165 -7.15 -3.88 18.97
N SER A 166 -7.80 -3.34 20.01
CA SER A 166 -8.93 -2.44 19.83
C SER A 166 -8.57 -1.21 19.01
N THR A 167 -7.32 -0.73 19.14
CA THR A 167 -6.76 0.37 18.37
C THR A 167 -6.75 0.07 16.87
N PHE A 168 -6.15 -1.05 16.47
CA PHE A 168 -6.04 -1.42 15.06
C PHE A 168 -7.43 -1.59 14.42
N VAL A 169 -8.33 -2.32 15.10
CA VAL A 169 -9.71 -2.52 14.63
C VAL A 169 -10.50 -1.20 14.55
N ALA A 170 -10.37 -0.32 15.54
CA ALA A 170 -11.02 0.99 15.53
C ALA A 170 -10.53 1.86 14.36
N ASN A 171 -9.24 1.78 14.05
CA ASN A 171 -8.62 2.52 12.95
C ASN A 171 -9.08 2.01 11.58
N LEU A 172 -9.21 0.68 11.39
CA LEU A 172 -9.82 0.12 10.19
C LEU A 172 -11.27 0.60 10.01
N LYS A 173 -12.05 0.63 11.10
CA LYS A 173 -13.43 1.17 11.08
C LYS A 173 -13.45 2.66 10.72
N LEU A 174 -12.48 3.44 11.20
CA LEU A 174 -12.35 4.86 10.84
C LEU A 174 -12.07 5.04 9.34
N LEU A 175 -11.15 4.27 8.76
CA LEU A 175 -10.85 4.31 7.32
C LEU A 175 -12.10 4.00 6.49
N GLY A 176 -12.82 2.93 6.83
CA GLY A 176 -14.08 2.57 6.16
C GLY A 176 -15.15 3.67 6.25
N LYS A 177 -15.34 4.27 7.43
CA LYS A 177 -16.25 5.40 7.63
C LYS A 177 -15.88 6.62 6.78
N ARG A 178 -14.57 6.81 6.48
CA ARG A 178 -14.04 7.88 5.63
C ARG A 178 -13.99 7.51 4.14
N GLY A 179 -14.39 6.28 3.77
CA GLY A 179 -14.46 5.82 2.39
C GLY A 179 -13.13 5.33 1.81
N PHE A 180 -12.12 5.10 2.65
CA PHE A 180 -10.81 4.58 2.24
C PHE A 180 -10.77 3.05 2.25
N SER A 181 -9.97 2.47 1.36
CA SER A 181 -9.55 1.07 1.45
C SER A 181 -8.38 0.90 2.41
N PHE A 182 -8.13 -0.36 2.79
CA PHE A 182 -6.91 -0.76 3.47
C PHE A 182 -6.25 -1.91 2.69
N ASP A 183 -4.99 -1.72 2.31
CA ASP A 183 -4.21 -2.69 1.56
C ASP A 183 -3.49 -3.64 2.52
N VAL A 184 -3.80 -4.93 2.38
CA VAL A 184 -3.33 -6.00 3.25
C VAL A 184 -2.10 -6.66 2.60
N GLY A 185 -0.93 -6.34 3.12
CA GLY A 185 0.33 -7.00 2.76
C GLY A 185 0.83 -7.93 3.86
N VAL A 186 0.47 -9.21 3.77
CA VAL A 186 1.01 -10.30 4.61
C VAL A 186 1.88 -11.24 3.77
N ASP A 187 2.75 -12.02 4.41
CA ASP A 187 3.68 -12.93 3.74
C ASP A 187 3.46 -14.37 4.20
N GLN A 188 2.49 -15.04 3.58
CA GLN A 188 2.23 -16.44 3.88
C GLN A 188 3.47 -17.30 3.60
N HIS A 189 4.16 -17.07 2.50
CA HIS A 189 5.27 -17.92 2.09
C HIS A 189 6.42 -17.90 3.12
N SER A 190 6.76 -16.73 3.67
CA SER A 190 7.89 -16.60 4.58
C SER A 190 7.51 -16.82 6.05
N SER A 191 6.36 -16.29 6.48
CA SER A 191 5.94 -16.35 7.89
C SER A 191 4.97 -17.50 8.17
N GLY A 192 4.27 -18.00 7.16
CA GLY A 192 3.25 -19.04 7.28
C GLY A 192 1.82 -18.51 7.20
N ILE A 193 0.88 -19.43 6.94
CA ILE A 193 -0.55 -19.13 6.74
C ILE A 193 -1.23 -18.42 7.92
N TRP A 194 -0.66 -18.51 9.13
CA TRP A 194 -1.25 -17.91 10.32
C TRP A 194 -1.34 -16.37 10.24
N GLN A 195 -0.44 -15.68 9.51
CA GLN A 195 -0.55 -14.23 9.32
C GLN A 195 -1.84 -13.87 8.56
N LEU A 196 -2.17 -14.64 7.53
CA LEU A 196 -3.40 -14.47 6.77
C LEU A 196 -4.63 -14.80 7.61
N GLU A 197 -4.63 -15.90 8.36
CA GLU A 197 -5.75 -16.28 9.23
C GLU A 197 -6.01 -15.24 10.33
N ALA A 198 -4.94 -14.72 10.95
CA ALA A 198 -5.05 -13.66 11.94
C ALA A 198 -5.57 -12.35 11.33
N MET A 199 -5.07 -11.97 10.15
CA MET A 199 -5.58 -10.77 9.46
C MET A 199 -7.04 -10.92 9.02
N ALA A 200 -7.43 -12.09 8.52
CA ALA A 200 -8.82 -12.39 8.18
C ALA A 200 -9.76 -12.23 9.39
N THR A 201 -9.35 -12.73 10.55
CA THR A 201 -10.08 -12.53 11.80
C THR A 201 -10.18 -11.03 12.15
N ALA A 202 -9.10 -10.26 12.00
CA ALA A 202 -9.12 -8.81 12.22
C ALA A 202 -10.04 -8.07 11.23
N MET A 203 -10.15 -8.54 9.97
CA MET A 203 -11.07 -8.00 8.97
C MET A 203 -12.53 -8.20 9.38
N GLU A 204 -12.88 -9.39 9.88
CA GLU A 204 -14.22 -9.67 10.43
C GLU A 204 -14.55 -8.76 11.62
N MET A 205 -13.62 -8.60 12.56
CA MET A 205 -13.76 -7.68 13.70
C MET A 205 -13.97 -6.22 13.25
N ALA A 206 -13.28 -5.80 12.17
CA ALA A 206 -13.43 -4.47 11.58
C ALA A 206 -14.78 -4.26 10.89
N HIS A 207 -15.46 -5.33 10.45
CA HIS A 207 -16.79 -5.26 9.84
C HIS A 207 -17.93 -5.50 10.84
N GLU A 208 -17.64 -6.09 11.99
CA GLU A 208 -18.63 -6.37 13.03
C GLU A 208 -19.35 -5.09 13.51
N GLY A 209 -20.68 -5.12 13.42
CA GLY A 209 -21.55 -4.01 13.80
C GLY A 209 -21.47 -2.78 12.87
N VAL A 210 -20.73 -2.85 11.77
CA VAL A 210 -20.55 -1.73 10.83
C VAL A 210 -21.50 -1.87 9.64
N PRO A 211 -22.33 -0.84 9.34
CA PRO A 211 -23.15 -0.82 8.13
C PRO A 211 -22.32 -0.99 6.87
N GLU A 212 -22.83 -1.72 5.88
CA GLU A 212 -22.11 -2.07 4.64
C GLU A 212 -21.48 -0.85 3.95
N THR A 213 -22.20 0.27 3.87
CA THR A 213 -21.73 1.52 3.26
C THR A 213 -20.58 2.21 4.00
N LYS A 214 -20.26 1.76 5.21
CA LYS A 214 -19.18 2.29 6.06
C LYS A 214 -18.10 1.24 6.34
N ARG A 215 -18.22 0.04 5.79
CA ARG A 215 -17.20 -1.00 5.93
C ARG A 215 -15.96 -0.59 5.14
N VAL A 216 -14.80 -0.83 5.73
CA VAL A 216 -13.52 -0.68 5.02
C VAL A 216 -13.45 -1.73 3.92
N ARG A 217 -12.99 -1.32 2.75
CA ARG A 217 -12.69 -2.24 1.66
C ARG A 217 -11.26 -2.73 1.84
N PHE A 218 -11.06 -4.04 1.89
CA PHE A 218 -9.73 -4.62 1.95
C PHE A 218 -9.25 -4.96 0.54
N VAL A 219 -8.02 -4.57 0.23
CA VAL A 219 -7.32 -4.99 -1.00
C VAL A 219 -6.25 -5.97 -0.59
N ILE A 220 -6.26 -7.17 -1.15
CA ILE A 220 -5.32 -8.23 -0.76
C ILE A 220 -4.12 -8.20 -1.71
N ASN A 221 -2.96 -7.79 -1.19
CA ASN A 221 -1.77 -7.60 -2.01
C ASN A 221 -1.15 -8.94 -2.38
N HIS A 222 -0.73 -9.09 -3.63
CA HIS A 222 -0.03 -10.27 -4.16
C HIS A 222 -0.69 -11.60 -3.78
N LEU A 223 -2.02 -11.61 -3.64
CA LEU A 223 -2.77 -12.78 -3.21
C LEU A 223 -2.30 -13.35 -1.85
N CYS A 224 -1.72 -12.55 -0.95
CA CYS A 224 -1.07 -12.98 0.30
C CYS A 224 0.22 -13.80 0.13
N LYS A 225 0.82 -13.80 -1.07
CA LYS A 225 2.06 -14.51 -1.40
C LYS A 225 2.02 -15.99 -1.03
N PRO A 226 1.08 -16.80 -1.55
CA PRO A 226 1.13 -18.24 -1.36
C PRO A 226 2.33 -18.81 -2.13
N ASP A 227 2.84 -19.95 -1.70
CA ASP A 227 3.73 -20.74 -2.55
C ASP A 227 2.90 -21.36 -3.69
N PHE A 228 3.25 -21.00 -4.94
CA PHE A 228 2.60 -21.52 -6.14
C PHE A 228 3.28 -22.78 -6.70
N SER A 229 4.43 -23.17 -6.15
CA SER A 229 5.20 -24.32 -6.64
C SER A 229 4.62 -25.65 -6.16
N GLU A 230 3.91 -25.67 -5.04
CA GLU A 230 3.36 -26.87 -4.42
C GLU A 230 1.87 -26.73 -4.11
N ARG A 231 1.05 -27.68 -4.59
CA ARG A 231 -0.32 -27.86 -4.08
C ARG A 231 -0.27 -28.75 -2.85
N GLY A 232 -0.71 -28.22 -1.71
CA GLY A 232 -0.74 -28.94 -0.44
C GLY A 232 -1.68 -28.30 0.59
N PRO A 233 -1.73 -28.82 1.82
CA PRO A 233 -2.65 -28.37 2.86
C PRO A 233 -2.58 -26.86 3.15
N GLU A 234 -1.41 -26.24 3.02
CA GLU A 234 -1.26 -24.78 3.19
C GLU A 234 -1.86 -23.97 2.04
N PHE A 235 -1.78 -24.48 0.81
CA PHE A 235 -2.44 -23.89 -0.36
C PHE A 235 -3.97 -23.99 -0.24
N ASP A 236 -4.49 -25.10 0.29
CA ASP A 236 -5.92 -25.25 0.54
C ASP A 236 -6.42 -24.30 1.65
N ARG A 237 -5.64 -24.16 2.74
CA ARG A 237 -5.94 -23.18 3.81
C ARG A 237 -5.92 -21.75 3.28
N TRP A 238 -4.97 -21.41 2.41
CA TRP A 238 -4.96 -20.13 1.70
C TRP A 238 -6.22 -19.91 0.86
N CYS A 239 -6.64 -20.91 0.08
CA CYS A 239 -7.87 -20.84 -0.72
C CYS A 239 -9.12 -20.59 0.13
N ASN A 240 -9.15 -21.13 1.35
CA ASN A 240 -10.25 -20.92 2.29
C ASN A 240 -10.20 -19.52 2.91
N ALA A 241 -9.02 -19.07 3.35
CA ALA A 241 -8.85 -17.79 4.05
C ALA A 241 -9.11 -16.56 3.16
N ARG A 242 -8.96 -16.67 1.84
CA ARG A 242 -9.29 -15.57 0.90
C ARG A 242 -10.79 -15.39 0.62
N SER A 243 -11.65 -16.28 1.12
CA SER A 243 -13.09 -16.29 0.80
C SER A 243 -13.93 -15.43 1.76
N ILE A 244 -13.29 -14.56 2.55
CA ILE A 244 -13.85 -13.78 3.66
C ILE A 244 -14.08 -12.34 3.23
#